data_AF-A0A9N9CUA8-F1
#
_entry.id   AF-A0A9N9CUA8-F1
#
_cell.length_a   1.000
_cell.length_b   1.000
_cell.length_c   1.000
_cell.angle_alpha   90.00
_cell.angle_beta   90.00
_cell.angle_gamma   90.00
#
_symmetry.space_group_name_H-M   'P 1'
#
loop_
_entity.id
_entity.type
_entity.pdbx_description
1 polymer ?
#
loop_
_entity_poly.entity_id
_entity_poly.type
_entity_poly.pdbx_seq_one_letter_code
_entity_poly.pdbx_strand_id
1 'polypeptide(L)'
;MNPKLFLLLILLIAISTIEAVPNRLVKRTTNFRKWDDRLKPLTVVTQPHDLVANQQAYFNISGNLDELTDKSKLFIEITYSDYTWDYGFSGGICNFVKGPYPPNTDFLIQTGALLKDLPTGYICIVAPFTDYDQNHDRPSARALVTQN
;
A
#
# COMPACT_ATOMS: atom_id res chain seq x y z
N MET A 1 42.50 8.58 -34.71
CA MET A 1 41.18 8.87 -34.14
C MET A 1 41.15 10.33 -33.73
N ASN A 2 40.21 11.14 -34.22
CA ASN A 2 40.21 12.59 -33.99
C ASN A 2 39.74 12.89 -32.54
N PRO A 3 40.56 13.54 -31.69
CA PRO A 3 40.22 13.81 -30.30
C PRO A 3 38.92 14.63 -30.15
N LYS A 4 38.57 15.45 -31.15
CA LYS A 4 37.31 16.20 -31.18
C LYS A 4 36.09 15.30 -31.36
N LEU A 5 36.23 14.21 -32.12
CA LEU A 5 35.15 13.26 -32.36
C LEU A 5 34.87 12.41 -31.11
N PHE A 6 35.92 12.05 -30.37
CA PHE A 6 35.80 11.29 -29.12
C PHE A 6 35.09 12.10 -28.03
N LEU A 7 35.40 13.39 -27.93
CA LEU A 7 34.79 14.30 -26.98
C LEU A 7 33.30 14.54 -27.27
N LEU A 8 32.93 14.63 -28.55
CA LEU A 8 31.53 14.75 -28.98
C LEU A 8 30.70 13.51 -28.61
N LEU A 9 31.29 12.31 -28.74
CA LEU A 9 30.63 11.03 -28.44
C LEU A 9 30.37 10.87 -26.94
N ILE A 10 31.32 11.24 -26.08
CA ILE A 10 31.14 11.24 -24.62
C ILE A 10 30.04 12.23 -24.22
N LEU A 11 30.02 13.42 -24.83
CA LEU A 11 29.01 14.43 -24.54
C LEU A 11 27.59 13.95 -24.92
N LEU A 12 27.44 13.29 -26.08
CA LEU A 12 26.17 12.72 -26.52
C LEU A 12 25.68 11.59 -25.61
N ILE A 13 26.58 10.73 -25.11
CA ILE A 13 26.25 9.68 -24.13
C ILE A 13 25.86 10.29 -22.78
N ALA A 14 26.54 11.36 -22.34
CA ALA A 14 26.19 12.05 -21.11
C ALA A 14 24.81 12.73 -21.22
N ILE A 15 24.48 13.35 -22.36
CA ILE A 15 23.17 13.98 -22.56
C ILE A 15 22.06 12.92 -22.69
N SER A 16 22.32 11.80 -23.38
CA SER A 16 21.32 10.73 -23.52
C SER A 16 21.05 9.99 -22.21
N THR A 17 22.03 9.91 -21.31
CA THR A 17 21.82 9.35 -19.95
C THR A 17 21.06 10.31 -19.04
N ILE A 18 21.16 11.63 -19.25
CA ILE A 18 20.36 12.62 -18.50
C ILE A 18 18.89 12.56 -18.90
N GLU A 19 18.56 12.38 -20.19
CA GLU A 19 17.17 12.22 -20.65
C GLU A 19 16.61 10.80 -20.42
N ALA A 20 17.47 9.78 -20.26
CA ALA A 20 17.07 8.42 -19.93
C ALA A 20 16.86 8.16 -18.43
N VAL A 21 17.12 9.14 -17.55
CA VAL A 21 16.54 9.14 -16.21
C VAL A 21 15.13 9.66 -16.38
N PRO A 22 14.10 8.80 -16.43
CA PRO A 22 12.74 9.31 -16.53
C PRO A 22 12.52 10.25 -15.34
N ASN A 23 11.73 11.31 -15.55
CA ASN A 23 11.20 12.27 -14.58
C ASN A 23 10.49 11.61 -13.35
N ARG A 24 11.13 10.68 -12.66
CA ARG A 24 10.64 9.84 -11.56
C ARG A 24 11.47 10.01 -10.29
N LEU A 25 12.12 11.16 -10.13
CA LEU A 25 12.71 11.60 -8.86
C LEU A 25 11.71 12.41 -8.02
N VAL A 26 10.40 12.30 -8.27
CA VAL A 26 9.43 12.63 -7.22
C VAL A 26 9.47 11.46 -6.25
N LYS A 27 10.22 11.64 -5.15
CA LYS A 27 10.19 10.75 -3.99
C LYS A 27 8.72 10.67 -3.57
N ARG A 28 8.06 9.56 -3.90
CA ARG A 28 6.73 9.28 -3.37
C ARG A 28 6.98 8.93 -1.90
N THR A 29 5.98 9.17 -1.06
CA THR A 29 6.09 8.80 0.35
C THR A 29 4.72 8.33 0.72
N THR A 30 4.55 7.01 0.79
CA THR A 30 3.25 6.39 1.07
C THR A 30 2.94 6.57 2.55
N ASN A 31 2.36 7.72 2.90
CA ASN A 31 1.92 8.00 4.27
C ASN A 31 0.44 7.67 4.40
N PHE A 32 0.15 6.54 5.03
CA PHE A 32 -1.22 6.17 5.34
C PHE A 32 -1.79 7.09 6.42
N ARG A 33 -2.96 7.66 6.14
CA ARG A 33 -3.73 8.48 7.08
C ARG A 33 -5.01 7.77 7.50
N LYS A 34 -5.50 8.14 8.67
CA LYS A 34 -6.83 7.76 9.15
C LYS A 34 -7.90 8.33 8.21
N TRP A 35 -8.90 7.53 7.85
CA TRP A 35 -10.00 7.99 6.98
C TRP A 35 -11.03 8.86 7.71
N ASP A 36 -11.46 8.41 8.90
CA ASP A 36 -12.57 8.98 9.65
C ASP A 36 -12.24 8.93 11.13
N ASP A 37 -12.36 10.06 11.82
CA ASP A 37 -12.00 10.20 13.24
C ASP A 37 -12.81 9.29 14.17
N ARG A 38 -13.98 8.82 13.74
CA ARG A 38 -14.84 7.89 14.49
C ARG A 38 -14.32 6.46 14.50
N LEU A 39 -13.37 6.12 13.64
CA LEU A 39 -12.76 4.79 13.56
C LEU A 39 -11.55 4.65 14.48
N LYS A 40 -11.19 3.42 14.84
CA LYS A 40 -9.92 3.16 15.54
C LYS A 40 -8.74 3.49 14.61
N PRO A 41 -7.62 4.02 15.14
CA PRO A 41 -6.45 4.31 14.32
C PRO A 41 -5.75 3.02 13.88
N LEU A 42 -5.11 3.07 12.71
CA LEU A 42 -4.21 2.03 12.22
C LEU A 42 -2.90 2.67 11.78
N THR A 43 -1.81 1.97 12.04
CA THR A 43 -0.51 2.24 11.46
C THR A 43 -0.28 1.25 10.33
N VAL A 44 0.04 1.75 9.14
CA VAL A 44 0.35 0.92 7.97
C VAL A 44 1.70 1.37 7.44
N VAL A 45 2.64 0.43 7.38
CA VAL A 45 3.97 0.64 6.81
C VAL A 45 4.17 -0.37 5.69
N THR A 46 4.68 0.09 4.55
CA THR A 46 4.85 -0.76 3.37
C THR A 46 6.32 -0.94 2.99
N GLN A 47 6.62 -2.08 2.36
CA GLN A 47 7.90 -2.37 1.74
C GLN A 47 7.69 -2.93 0.32
N PRO A 48 8.18 -2.27 -0.75
CA PRO A 48 8.86 -0.96 -0.73
C PRO A 48 7.98 0.15 -0.14
N HIS A 49 8.63 1.21 0.37
CA HIS A 49 7.92 2.33 0.98
C HIS A 49 6.94 2.97 -0.01
N ASP A 50 7.34 3.10 -1.27
CA ASP A 50 6.47 3.52 -2.35
C ASP A 50 5.86 2.31 -3.03
N LEU A 51 4.54 2.31 -3.19
CA LEU A 51 3.87 1.25 -3.93
C LEU A 51 4.16 1.41 -5.42
N VAL A 52 4.65 0.34 -6.04
CA VAL A 52 5.08 0.31 -7.44
C VAL A 52 4.26 -0.72 -8.20
N ALA A 53 3.79 -0.32 -9.39
CA ALA A 53 3.07 -1.22 -10.29
C ALA A 53 3.89 -2.47 -10.62
N ASN A 54 3.20 -3.61 -10.69
CA ASN A 54 3.74 -4.92 -11.04
C ASN A 54 4.86 -5.42 -10.11
N GLN A 55 4.86 -4.96 -8.86
CA GLN A 55 5.79 -5.42 -7.83
C GLN A 55 5.04 -5.97 -6.63
N GLN A 56 5.70 -6.88 -5.90
CA GLN A 56 5.22 -7.34 -4.61
C GLN A 56 5.40 -6.22 -3.58
N ALA A 57 4.33 -5.88 -2.87
CA ALA A 57 4.37 -5.00 -1.71
C ALA A 57 4.03 -5.79 -0.45
N TYR A 58 4.80 -5.55 0.62
CA TYR A 58 4.56 -6.08 1.94
C TYR A 58 3.96 -4.99 2.83
N PHE A 59 2.91 -5.33 3.55
CA PHE A 59 2.16 -4.46 4.45
C PHE A 59 2.39 -4.94 5.87
N ASN A 60 2.95 -4.07 6.71
CA ASN A 60 2.98 -4.19 8.15
C ASN A 60 1.87 -3.32 8.71
N ILE A 61 0.82 -3.95 9.22
CA ILE A 61 -0.38 -3.28 9.72
C ILE A 61 -0.45 -3.52 11.21
N SER A 62 -0.45 -2.46 11.99
CA SER A 62 -0.59 -2.53 13.44
C SER A 62 -1.64 -1.57 13.95
N GLY A 63 -2.18 -1.91 15.11
CA GLY A 63 -3.17 -1.09 15.78
C GLY A 63 -3.75 -1.81 16.98
N ASN A 64 -4.78 -1.19 17.54
CA ASN A 64 -5.52 -1.68 18.69
C ASN A 64 -7.00 -1.75 18.30
N LEU A 65 -7.51 -2.97 18.18
CA LEU A 65 -8.90 -3.24 17.81
C LEU A 65 -9.60 -3.96 18.96
N ASP A 66 -10.92 -4.13 18.82
CA ASP A 66 -11.66 -5.07 19.64
C ASP A 66 -11.22 -6.52 19.32
N GLU A 67 -11.92 -7.51 19.87
CA GLU A 67 -11.55 -8.92 19.72
C GLU A 67 -11.39 -9.33 18.24
N LEU A 68 -10.29 -10.04 17.94
CA LEU A 68 -10.06 -10.62 16.63
C LEU A 68 -10.25 -12.13 16.69
N THR A 69 -11.16 -12.63 15.88
CA THR A 69 -11.58 -14.03 15.81
C THR A 69 -11.53 -14.53 14.37
N ASP A 70 -11.92 -15.79 14.15
CA ASP A 70 -11.97 -16.36 12.79
C ASP A 70 -12.97 -15.65 11.86
N LYS A 71 -13.87 -14.81 12.41
CA LYS A 71 -14.78 -13.94 11.66
C LYS A 71 -14.15 -12.62 11.22
N SER A 72 -12.98 -12.30 11.76
CA SER A 72 -12.29 -11.07 11.45
C SER A 72 -11.64 -11.16 10.07
N LYS A 73 -11.83 -10.14 9.24
CA LYS A 73 -11.26 -10.08 7.89
C LYS A 73 -10.44 -8.83 7.69
N LEU A 74 -9.34 -8.95 6.96
CA LEU A 74 -8.56 -7.83 6.47
C LEU A 74 -8.86 -7.64 4.99
N PHE A 75 -9.15 -6.41 4.61
CA PHE A 75 -9.22 -5.97 3.22
C PHE A 75 -8.09 -4.99 2.96
N ILE A 76 -7.37 -5.23 1.87
CA ILE A 76 -6.44 -4.26 1.29
C ILE A 76 -6.90 -4.03 -0.13
N GLU A 77 -7.38 -2.83 -0.39
CA GLU A 77 -8.03 -2.42 -1.62
C GLU A 77 -7.22 -1.32 -2.28
N ILE A 78 -7.18 -1.34 -3.60
CA ILE A 78 -6.54 -0.36 -4.44
C ILE A 78 -7.57 0.04 -5.46
N THR A 79 -7.96 1.29 -5.42
CA THR A 79 -8.95 1.85 -6.30
C THR A 79 -8.41 3.02 -7.09
N TYR A 80 -9.01 3.27 -8.25
CA TYR A 80 -8.74 4.52 -8.97
C TYR A 80 -9.18 5.70 -8.11
N SER A 81 -8.55 6.87 -8.32
CA SER A 81 -8.92 8.07 -7.56
C SER A 81 -10.40 8.49 -7.76
N ASP A 82 -11.05 7.99 -8.82
CA ASP A 82 -12.47 8.17 -9.13
C ASP A 82 -13.38 7.00 -8.72
N TYR A 83 -12.84 5.99 -8.03
CA TYR A 83 -13.54 4.79 -7.56
C TYR A 83 -14.13 3.90 -8.67
N THR A 84 -13.62 3.97 -9.90
CA THR A 84 -14.17 3.22 -11.04
C THR A 84 -13.57 1.82 -11.23
N TRP A 85 -12.54 1.47 -10.47
CA TRP A 85 -11.86 0.18 -10.56
C TRP A 85 -11.32 -0.22 -9.20
N ASP A 86 -11.64 -1.43 -8.74
CA ASP A 86 -11.18 -1.96 -7.46
C ASP A 86 -10.36 -3.23 -7.68
N TYR A 87 -9.09 -3.20 -7.29
CA TYR A 87 -8.26 -4.38 -7.11
C TYR A 87 -7.93 -4.52 -5.64
N GLY A 88 -8.31 -5.63 -5.04
CA GLY A 88 -8.03 -5.86 -3.63
C GLY A 88 -7.77 -7.32 -3.35
N PHE A 89 -7.14 -7.57 -2.22
CA PHE A 89 -7.06 -8.89 -1.63
C PHE A 89 -7.67 -8.83 -0.23
N SER A 90 -8.31 -9.93 0.15
CA SER A 90 -8.87 -10.08 1.48
C SER A 90 -8.49 -11.44 2.07
N GLY A 91 -8.49 -11.51 3.39
CA GLY A 91 -8.21 -12.75 4.12
C GLY A 91 -8.60 -12.67 5.58
N GLY A 92 -8.80 -13.82 6.21
CA GLY A 92 -9.07 -13.90 7.64
C GLY A 92 -7.88 -13.38 8.45
N ILE A 93 -8.11 -12.46 9.39
CA ILE A 93 -7.03 -11.84 10.18
C ILE A 93 -6.27 -12.90 10.99
N CYS A 94 -6.98 -13.86 11.57
CA CYS A 94 -6.38 -14.92 12.38
C CYS A 94 -5.42 -15.83 11.59
N ASN A 95 -5.52 -15.86 10.27
CA ASN A 95 -4.56 -16.57 9.41
C ASN A 95 -3.18 -15.89 9.39
N PHE A 96 -3.12 -14.57 9.65
CA PHE A 96 -1.88 -13.80 9.63
C PHE A 96 -1.23 -13.68 11.02
N VAL A 97 -2.04 -13.57 12.08
CA VAL A 97 -1.52 -13.29 13.43
C VAL A 97 -1.51 -14.50 14.38
N LYS A 98 -2.01 -15.66 13.94
CA LYS A 98 -2.32 -16.83 14.80
C LYS A 98 -3.27 -16.46 15.95
N GLY A 99 -4.51 -16.12 15.58
CA GLY A 99 -5.54 -15.77 16.56
C GLY A 99 -6.13 -16.95 17.33
N PRO A 100 -7.11 -16.70 18.21
CA PRO A 100 -7.77 -15.42 18.47
C PRO A 100 -6.88 -14.40 19.22
N TYR A 101 -7.13 -13.10 19.02
CA TYR A 101 -6.47 -12.03 19.78
C TYR A 101 -7.48 -11.38 20.73
N PRO A 102 -7.12 -11.22 22.03
CA PRO A 102 -7.98 -10.56 23.00
C PRO A 102 -8.23 -9.10 22.64
N PRO A 103 -9.37 -8.53 23.07
CA PRO A 103 -9.72 -7.15 22.77
C PRO A 103 -8.72 -6.16 23.36
N ASN A 104 -8.57 -5.01 22.71
CA ASN A 104 -7.71 -3.91 23.12
C ASN A 104 -6.22 -4.31 23.29
N THR A 105 -5.78 -5.36 22.58
CA THR A 105 -4.38 -5.74 22.50
C THR A 105 -3.79 -5.27 21.18
N ASP A 106 -2.55 -4.78 21.23
CA ASP A 106 -1.86 -4.37 20.02
C ASP A 106 -1.55 -5.59 19.15
N PHE A 107 -1.97 -5.53 17.89
CA PHE A 107 -1.69 -6.57 16.90
C PHE A 107 -0.68 -6.08 15.87
N LEU A 108 -0.02 -7.03 15.20
CA LEU A 108 0.81 -6.80 14.02
C LEU A 108 0.49 -7.85 12.96
N ILE A 109 -0.15 -7.44 11.88
CA ILE A 109 -0.37 -8.25 10.68
C ILE A 109 0.75 -7.96 9.70
N GLN A 110 1.40 -9.01 9.20
CA GLN A 110 2.36 -8.94 8.11
C GLN A 110 1.80 -9.73 6.93
N THR A 111 1.57 -9.06 5.81
CA THR A 111 1.00 -9.69 4.61
C THR A 111 1.59 -9.08 3.36
N GLY A 112 1.57 -9.82 2.25
CA GLY A 112 2.10 -9.36 0.98
C GLY A 112 1.07 -9.49 -0.14
N ALA A 113 1.09 -8.54 -1.07
CA ALA A 113 0.32 -8.63 -2.29
C ALA A 113 1.06 -8.11 -3.51
N LEU A 114 0.75 -8.73 -4.65
CA LEU A 114 1.23 -8.29 -5.95
C LEU A 114 0.40 -7.11 -6.43
N LEU A 115 1.04 -5.97 -6.69
CA LEU A 115 0.38 -4.75 -7.15
C LEU A 115 0.20 -4.74 -8.66
N LYS A 116 -0.59 -5.67 -9.19
CA LYS A 116 -0.75 -5.83 -10.64
C LYS A 116 -1.42 -4.59 -11.27
N ASP A 117 -0.82 -4.06 -12.33
CA ASP A 117 -1.38 -2.99 -13.17
C ASP A 117 -1.84 -1.75 -12.38
N LEU A 118 -1.11 -1.38 -11.31
CA LEU A 118 -1.39 -0.20 -10.50
C LEU A 118 -1.47 1.06 -11.39
N PRO A 119 -2.60 1.81 -11.37
CA PRO A 119 -2.81 2.94 -12.26
C PRO A 119 -1.95 4.15 -11.87
N THR A 120 -1.94 5.14 -12.77
CA THR A 120 -1.46 6.49 -12.44
C THR A 120 -2.59 7.22 -11.74
N GLY A 121 -2.42 7.55 -10.45
CA GLY A 121 -3.50 8.06 -9.62
C GLY A 121 -4.29 6.92 -8.97
N TYR A 122 -4.05 6.64 -7.69
CA TYR A 122 -4.79 5.61 -6.95
C TYR A 122 -5.02 5.97 -5.48
N ILE A 123 -5.99 5.29 -4.90
CA ILE A 123 -6.23 5.25 -3.46
C ILE A 123 -5.99 3.82 -3.00
N CYS A 124 -5.06 3.61 -2.07
CA CYS A 124 -4.91 2.34 -1.40
C CYS A 124 -5.53 2.43 -0.01
N ILE A 125 -6.39 1.48 0.33
CA ILE A 125 -7.17 1.38 1.55
C ILE A 125 -6.79 0.10 2.28
N VAL A 126 -6.61 0.19 3.59
CA VAL A 126 -6.47 -0.94 4.50
C VAL A 126 -7.62 -0.90 5.51
N ALA A 127 -8.43 -1.96 5.54
CA ALA A 127 -9.68 -2.01 6.28
C ALA A 127 -9.86 -3.38 6.97
N PRO A 128 -9.48 -3.49 8.26
CA PRO A 128 -9.85 -4.63 9.09
C PRO A 128 -11.29 -4.54 9.60
N PHE A 129 -11.94 -5.70 9.63
CA PHE A 129 -13.26 -5.96 10.20
C PHE A 129 -13.08 -6.95 11.35
N THR A 130 -13.59 -6.62 12.53
CA THR A 130 -13.53 -7.52 13.71
C THR A 130 -14.58 -8.63 13.63
N ASP A 131 -15.79 -8.34 13.13
CA ASP A 131 -16.81 -9.34 12.78
C ASP A 131 -17.41 -8.99 11.41
N TYR A 132 -16.88 -9.64 10.37
CA TYR A 132 -17.34 -9.39 9.00
C TYR A 132 -18.74 -9.96 8.73
N ASP A 133 -19.12 -11.04 9.40
CA ASP A 133 -20.41 -11.69 9.17
C ASP A 133 -21.57 -10.80 9.66
N GLN A 134 -21.35 -10.06 10.75
CA GLN A 134 -22.34 -9.12 11.29
C GLN A 134 -22.27 -7.72 10.67
N ASN A 135 -21.07 -7.20 10.39
CA ASN A 135 -20.87 -5.79 10.00
C ASN A 135 -19.96 -5.66 8.75
N HIS A 136 -20.35 -6.25 7.63
CA HIS A 136 -19.57 -6.19 6.39
C HIS A 136 -19.49 -4.79 5.74
N ASP A 137 -20.42 -3.88 6.07
CA ASP A 137 -20.47 -2.53 5.48
C ASP A 137 -19.59 -1.51 6.21
N ARG A 138 -19.11 -1.83 7.41
CA ARG A 138 -18.39 -0.88 8.26
C ARG A 138 -17.14 -1.51 8.86
N PRO A 139 -15.93 -1.15 8.37
CA PRO A 139 -14.70 -1.64 8.97
C PRO A 139 -14.51 -1.05 10.36
N SER A 140 -13.85 -1.83 11.24
CA SER A 140 -13.55 -1.43 12.62
C SER A 140 -12.47 -0.34 12.66
N ALA A 141 -11.60 -0.34 11.66
CA ALA A 141 -10.64 0.72 11.41
C ALA A 141 -10.35 0.89 9.91
N ARG A 142 -9.84 2.05 9.52
CA ARG A 142 -9.49 2.31 8.12
C ARG A 142 -8.31 3.27 7.99
N ALA A 143 -7.30 2.84 7.26
CA ALA A 143 -6.19 3.66 6.83
C ALA A 143 -6.17 3.74 5.31
N LEU A 144 -5.72 4.87 4.75
CA LEU A 144 -5.52 4.99 3.32
C LEU A 144 -4.37 5.90 2.96
N VAL A 145 -3.93 5.75 1.72
CA VAL A 145 -3.02 6.66 1.06
C VAL A 145 -3.59 7.01 -0.31
N THR A 146 -3.51 8.28 -0.68
CA THR A 146 -3.83 8.75 -2.02
C THR A 146 -2.54 9.11 -2.71
N GLN A 147 -2.29 8.50 -3.86
CA GLN A 147 -1.19 8.83 -4.73
C GLN A 147 -1.78 9.52 -5.95
N ASN A 148 -1.42 10.78 -6.15
CA ASN A 148 -1.70 11.53 -7.37
C ASN A 148 -0.62 11.27 -8.42
#